data_AF-A0A7S1FJL7-F1
#
_entry.id   AF-A0A7S1FJL7-F1
#
_cell.length_a   1.000
_cell.length_b   1.000
_cell.length_c   1.000
_cell.angle_alpha   90.00
_cell.angle_beta   90.00
_cell.angle_gamma   90.00
#
_symmetry.space_group_name_H-M   'P 1'
#
loop_
_entity.id
_entity.type
_entity.pdbx_description
1 polymer ?
#
loop_
_entity_poly.entity_id
_entity_poly.type
_entity_poly.pdbx_seq_one_letter_code
_entity_poly.pdbx_strand_id
1 'polypeptide(L)'
;RAVKGNTSEGQVKMLPGLYYEMTDLFSGKPYYQQVFRKGPALACRGVYLFWSGAQDAWKFGVLDTGKAGLAVCSDVQDKPSEVQKPWKVLRADFFGASSDWK
;
A
#
# COMPACT_ATOMS: atom_id res chain seq x y z
N ARG A 1 12.66 -19.55 -19.97
CA ARG A 1 11.35 -20.22 -19.71
C ARG A 1 10.52 -19.22 -18.90
N ALA A 2 9.54 -18.56 -19.53
CA ALA A 2 8.76 -17.49 -18.89
C ALA A 2 7.86 -18.08 -17.80
N VAL A 3 7.97 -17.56 -16.57
CA VAL A 3 7.04 -17.91 -15.49
C VAL A 3 5.80 -17.03 -15.67
N LYS A 4 4.72 -17.63 -16.16
CA LYS A 4 3.37 -17.06 -16.13
C LYS A 4 2.97 -16.87 -14.68
N GLY A 5 3.05 -15.64 -14.18
CA GLY A 5 2.43 -15.26 -12.91
C GLY A 5 0.93 -15.13 -13.11
N ASN A 6 0.17 -16.12 -12.67
CA ASN A 6 -1.28 -16.04 -12.49
C ASN A 6 -1.54 -14.98 -11.40
N THR A 7 -1.75 -13.72 -11.81
CA THR A 7 -2.11 -12.64 -10.89
C THR A 7 -3.60 -12.73 -10.62
N SER A 8 -4.00 -13.39 -9.53
CA SER A 8 -5.38 -13.29 -9.05
C SER A 8 -5.65 -11.82 -8.68
N GLU A 9 -6.50 -11.15 -9.47
CA GLU A 9 -6.92 -9.76 -9.27
C GLU A 9 -7.84 -9.67 -8.05
N GLY A 10 -7.26 -9.66 -6.85
CA GLY A 10 -8.00 -9.39 -5.62
C GLY A 10 -8.36 -7.90 -5.53
N GLN A 11 -9.56 -7.61 -5.03
CA GLN A 11 -9.94 -6.26 -4.60
C GLN A 11 -10.17 -6.27 -3.09
N VAL A 12 -9.72 -5.22 -2.42
CA VAL A 12 -10.04 -4.98 -1.01
C VAL A 12 -10.61 -3.58 -0.82
N LYS A 13 -11.58 -3.43 0.08
CA LYS A 13 -12.17 -2.12 0.36
C LYS A 13 -11.22 -1.21 1.13
N MET A 14 -10.43 -1.78 2.05
CA MET A 14 -9.49 -1.05 2.89
C MET A 14 -8.17 -1.81 2.99
N LEU A 15 -7.08 -1.07 3.18
CA LEU A 15 -5.78 -1.63 3.52
C LEU A 15 -5.68 -1.80 5.05
N PRO A 16 -5.59 -3.03 5.59
CA PRO A 16 -5.42 -3.24 7.01
C PRO A 16 -4.03 -2.79 7.49
N GLY A 17 -3.90 -2.52 8.78
CA GLY A 17 -2.63 -2.21 9.44
C GLY A 17 -2.58 -0.85 10.11
N LEU A 18 -1.43 -0.53 10.68
CA LEU A 18 -1.13 0.76 11.27
C LEU A 18 -0.21 1.55 10.34
N TYR A 19 -0.51 2.82 10.18
CA TYR A 19 0.19 3.71 9.25
C TYR A 19 0.58 4.98 9.99
N TYR A 20 1.86 5.32 9.96
CA TYR A 20 2.40 6.55 10.51
C TYR A 20 2.49 7.59 9.39
N GLU A 21 1.83 8.74 9.56
CA GLU A 21 1.93 9.87 8.64
C GLU A 21 3.31 10.52 8.75
N MET A 22 3.99 10.65 7.63
CA MET A 22 5.32 11.25 7.56
C MET A 22 5.21 12.77 7.62
N THR A 23 6.24 13.46 8.14
CA THR A 23 6.22 14.92 8.29
C THR A 23 6.32 15.68 6.97
N ASP A 24 6.87 15.04 5.93
CA ASP A 24 7.06 15.62 4.61
C ASP A 24 5.96 15.21 3.62
N LEU A 25 5.95 15.86 2.46
CA LEU A 25 5.07 15.49 1.35
C LEU A 25 5.84 14.66 0.31
N PHE A 26 5.15 13.69 -0.30
CA PHE A 26 5.62 12.95 -1.46
C PHE A 26 4.70 13.22 -2.65
N SER A 27 5.27 13.68 -3.77
CA SER A 27 4.48 14.12 -4.94
C SER A 27 3.38 15.14 -4.59
N GLY A 28 3.67 16.03 -3.63
CA GLY A 28 2.75 17.09 -3.19
C GLY A 28 1.59 16.64 -2.29
N LYS A 29 1.55 15.37 -1.87
CA LYS A 29 0.52 14.84 -0.95
C LYS A 29 1.14 14.16 0.28
N PRO A 30 0.38 14.01 1.38
CA PRO A 30 0.80 13.23 2.53
C PRO A 30 1.15 11.79 2.12
N TYR A 31 2.11 11.21 2.81
CA TYR A 31 2.45 9.80 2.65
C TYR A 31 2.69 9.14 4.01
N TYR A 32 2.52 7.83 4.05
CA TYR A 32 2.46 7.08 5.30
C TYR A 32 3.37 5.87 5.22
N GLN A 33 4.10 5.59 6.31
CA GLN A 33 4.86 4.37 6.46
C GLN A 33 4.04 3.33 7.23
N GLN A 34 3.99 2.09 6.72
CA GLN A 34 3.36 1.01 7.47
C GLN A 34 4.21 0.63 8.68
N VAL A 35 3.59 0.58 9.84
CA VAL A 35 4.19 0.15 11.10
C VAL A 35 3.48 -1.09 11.63
N PHE A 36 4.18 -1.85 12.45
CA PHE A 36 3.65 -3.06 13.09
C PHE A 36 4.22 -3.19 14.49
N ARG A 37 3.50 -3.94 15.33
CA ARG A 37 3.97 -4.23 16.68
C ARG A 37 5.04 -5.32 16.62
N LYS A 38 6.13 -5.12 17.35
CA LYS A 38 7.18 -6.12 17.60
C LYS A 38 7.36 -6.24 19.11
N GLY A 39 6.58 -7.14 19.72
CA GLY A 39 6.43 -7.20 21.18
C GLY A 39 5.79 -5.90 21.72
N PRO A 40 6.38 -5.26 22.75
CA PRO A 40 5.85 -4.00 23.28
C PRO A 40 6.17 -2.77 22.43
N ALA A 41 7.05 -2.90 21.42
CA ALA A 41 7.52 -1.79 20.59
C ALA A 41 6.80 -1.71 19.24
N LEU A 42 6.95 -0.56 18.56
CA LEU A 42 6.61 -0.39 17.15
C LEU A 42 7.85 -0.51 16.29
N ALA A 43 7.70 -1.13 15.12
CA ALA A 43 8.72 -1.21 14.09
C ALA A 43 8.14 -0.80 12.74
N CYS A 44 8.99 -0.26 11.87
CA CYS A 44 8.61 0.17 10.53
C CYS A 44 8.83 -0.93 9.50
N ARG A 45 7.99 -0.96 8.47
CA ARG A 45 8.24 -1.72 7.23
C ARG A 45 8.72 -0.76 6.14
N GLY A 46 9.51 -1.27 5.20
CA GLY A 46 9.88 -0.56 3.97
C GLY A 46 8.72 -0.47 2.97
N VAL A 47 7.49 -0.28 3.46
CA VAL A 47 6.27 -0.24 2.68
C VAL A 47 5.47 0.99 3.08
N TYR A 48 5.02 1.71 2.07
CA TYR A 48 4.46 3.04 2.16
C TYR A 48 3.14 3.11 1.42
N LEU A 49 2.29 4.01 1.89
CA LEU A 49 1.05 4.43 1.27
C LEU A 49 1.26 5.88 0.80
N PHE A 50 1.22 6.10 -0.50
CA PHE A 50 1.63 7.38 -1.09
C PHE A 50 0.90 7.67 -2.39
N TRP A 51 0.84 8.93 -2.77
CA TRP A 51 0.32 9.34 -4.07
C TRP A 51 1.36 9.12 -5.17
N SER A 52 0.98 8.40 -6.21
CA SER A 52 1.82 8.21 -7.40
C SER A 52 1.38 9.17 -8.50
N GLY A 53 2.02 10.34 -8.59
CA GLY A 53 1.71 11.33 -9.64
C GLY A 53 1.79 10.77 -11.07
N ALA A 54 2.67 9.80 -11.32
CA ALA A 54 2.78 9.15 -12.64
C ALA A 54 1.57 8.25 -13.01
N GLN A 55 0.83 7.76 -12.02
CA GLN A 55 -0.33 6.88 -12.23
C GLN A 55 -1.66 7.55 -11.84
N ASP A 56 -1.61 8.78 -11.35
CA ASP A 56 -2.77 9.53 -10.82
C ASP A 56 -3.59 8.69 -9.83
N ALA A 57 -2.90 7.99 -8.93
CA ALA A 57 -3.50 7.01 -8.04
C ALA A 57 -2.77 6.91 -6.70
N TRP A 58 -3.51 6.53 -5.67
CA TRP A 58 -2.93 6.09 -4.41
C TRP A 58 -2.27 4.72 -4.59
N LYS A 59 -1.08 4.57 -4.06
CA LYS A 59 -0.26 3.38 -4.19
C LYS A 59 0.23 2.91 -2.85
N PHE A 60 0.19 1.61 -2.67
CA PHE A 60 0.76 0.93 -1.52
C PHE A 60 1.94 0.06 -1.98
N GLY A 61 3.14 0.27 -1.44
CA GLY A 61 4.33 -0.45 -1.85
C GLY A 61 5.63 0.24 -1.45
N VAL A 62 6.73 -0.11 -2.11
CA VAL A 62 8.00 0.63 -1.97
C VAL A 62 7.80 2.05 -2.49
N LEU A 63 8.38 3.05 -1.81
CA LEU A 63 8.32 4.47 -2.17
C LEU A 63 9.15 4.77 -3.43
N ASP A 64 8.68 4.26 -4.55
CA ASP A 64 9.30 4.31 -5.87
C ASP A 64 8.17 4.27 -6.90
N THR A 65 8.01 5.36 -7.66
CA THR A 65 6.93 5.50 -8.64
C THR A 65 7.11 4.59 -9.85
N GLY A 66 8.34 4.17 -10.17
CA GLY A 66 8.65 3.29 -11.30
C GLY A 66 8.33 1.81 -11.08
N LYS A 67 8.13 1.38 -9.83
CA LYS A 67 7.74 -0.01 -9.49
C LYS A 67 6.24 -0.19 -9.55
N ALA A 68 5.73 -1.41 -9.76
CA ALA A 68 4.28 -1.65 -9.79
C ALA A 68 3.59 -1.37 -8.42
N GLY A 69 4.28 -1.60 -7.30
CA GLY A 69 3.68 -1.58 -5.96
C GLY A 69 3.05 -2.93 -5.58
N LEU A 70 2.30 -2.93 -4.49
CA LEU A 70 1.58 -4.08 -3.92
C LEU A 70 0.06 -3.93 -4.14
N ALA A 71 -0.46 -2.72 -4.01
CA ALA A 71 -1.85 -2.38 -4.32
C ALA A 71 -1.97 -0.95 -4.83
N VAL A 72 -3.03 -0.66 -5.57
CA VAL A 72 -3.34 0.67 -6.11
C VAL A 72 -4.82 1.00 -5.98
N CYS A 73 -5.15 2.28 -5.77
CA CYS A 73 -6.51 2.79 -5.77
C CYS A 73 -6.58 4.06 -6.62
N SER A 74 -7.42 4.03 -7.66
CA SER A 74 -7.62 5.13 -8.62
C SER A 74 -8.72 6.09 -8.17
N ASP A 75 -8.84 6.30 -6.86
CA ASP A 75 -9.75 7.29 -6.28
C ASP A 75 -8.94 8.53 -5.92
N VAL A 76 -9.18 9.62 -6.66
CA VAL A 76 -8.41 10.85 -6.54
C VAL A 76 -8.95 11.64 -5.35
N GLN A 77 -8.32 11.44 -4.20
CA GLN A 77 -8.63 12.14 -2.94
C GLN A 77 -7.39 12.83 -2.37
N ASP A 78 -7.57 13.67 -1.37
CA ASP A 78 -6.45 14.35 -0.70
C ASP A 78 -5.75 13.46 0.31
N LYS A 79 -6.48 12.54 0.93
CA LYS A 79 -5.92 11.52 1.82
C LYS A 79 -6.35 10.12 1.41
N PRO A 80 -5.53 9.10 1.68
CA PRO A 80 -5.90 7.72 1.37
C PRO A 80 -7.03 7.20 2.27
N SER A 81 -7.29 7.84 3.41
CA SER A 81 -8.43 7.51 4.29
C SER A 81 -9.78 7.94 3.72
N GLU A 82 -9.80 8.78 2.69
CA GLU A 82 -11.02 9.34 2.08
C GLU A 82 -11.47 8.52 0.86
N VAL A 83 -10.64 7.60 0.37
CA VAL A 83 -10.94 6.80 -0.82
C VAL A 83 -12.17 5.91 -0.59
N GLN A 84 -13.04 5.87 -1.59
CA GLN A 84 -14.27 5.07 -1.63
C GLN A 84 -14.18 3.91 -2.61
N LYS A 85 -13.32 4.01 -3.64
CA LYS A 85 -13.09 2.90 -4.57
C LYS A 85 -12.24 1.79 -3.93
N PRO A 86 -12.45 0.52 -4.34
CA PRO A 86 -11.63 -0.57 -3.86
C PRO A 86 -10.18 -0.46 -4.33
N TRP A 87 -9.29 -0.99 -3.52
CA TRP A 87 -7.88 -1.19 -3.84
C TRP A 87 -7.73 -2.44 -4.70
N LYS A 88 -7.10 -2.29 -5.86
CA LYS A 88 -6.67 -3.42 -6.69
C LYS A 88 -5.36 -3.97 -6.15
N VAL A 89 -5.36 -5.25 -5.78
CA VAL A 89 -4.20 -5.97 -5.27
C VAL A 89 -3.40 -6.49 -6.46
N LEU A 90 -2.13 -6.12 -6.53
CA LEU A 90 -1.26 -6.45 -7.66
C LEU A 90 -0.44 -7.72 -7.42
N ARG A 91 -0.33 -8.19 -6.17
CA ARG A 91 0.32 -9.45 -5.82
C ARG A 91 -0.46 -10.23 -4.76
N ALA A 92 -0.75 -11.49 -5.02
CA ALA A 92 -1.60 -12.34 -4.18
C ALA A 92 -0.95 -12.72 -2.83
N ASP A 93 0.38 -12.77 -2.77
CA ASP A 93 1.17 -13.04 -1.55
C ASP A 93 1.08 -11.89 -0.53
N PHE A 94 0.46 -10.77 -0.91
CA PHE A 94 0.36 -9.58 -0.08
C PHE A 94 -0.46 -9.76 1.21
N PHE A 95 -1.61 -10.44 1.14
CA PHE A 95 -2.43 -10.74 2.33
C PHE A 95 -2.14 -12.11 2.93
N GLY A 96 -1.34 -12.94 2.24
CA GLY A 96 -1.15 -14.36 2.56
C GLY A 96 0.08 -14.71 3.40
N ALA A 97 0.96 -13.74 3.72
CA ALA A 97 2.25 -14.02 4.35
C ALA A 97 2.30 -13.84 5.88
N SER A 98 1.19 -13.52 6.56
CA SER A 98 1.15 -13.61 8.01
C SER A 98 -0.22 -14.01 8.52
N SER A 99 -0.40 -15.30 8.75
CA SER A 99 -1.48 -15.89 9.54
C SER A 99 -1.37 -15.58 11.05
N ASP A 100 -0.51 -14.64 11.45
CA ASP A 100 -0.19 -14.32 12.85
C ASP A 100 -0.90 -13.05 13.35
N TRP A 101 -2.16 -12.83 12.95
CA TRP A 101 -3.01 -11.79 13.54
C TRP A 101 -3.98 -12.31 14.61
N LYS A 102 -3.76 -13.50 15.17
CA LYS A 102 -4.47 -13.96 16.37
C LYS A 102 -3.96 -13.29 17.63
#